data_AF-A0A938KI69-F1
#
_entry.id   AF-A0A938KI69-F1
#
_cell.length_a   1.000
_cell.length_b   1.000
_cell.length_c   1.000
_cell.angle_alpha   90.00
_cell.angle_beta   90.00
_cell.angle_gamma   90.00
#
_symmetry.space_group_name_H-M   'P 1'
#
loop_
_entity.id
_entity.type
_entity.pdbx_description
1 polymer ?
#
loop_
_entity_poly.entity_id
_entity_poly.type
_entity_poly.pdbx_seq_one_letter_code
_entity_poly.pdbx_strand_id
1 'polypeptide(L)'
;MMQFGMEAFTNPPVIDNTIRYLAANGMFSNNFLTDFKLLDLWPLRAFGLLGTVSRVLKPATDGVALERANVYSYITAHYSMHNAQAHQPGQYADHQAVSSINLANDLSVFTTQPAKIPQRSGHPGYWAGNGRQPYSVQEKNVLMELYQPPEKPGFMEPMVVKGLTHVYFPVQHFDEVDESRLAQGLVYGRRGKAFIAIRSRHPLRFEEFRKEENAGDMLKRSAPSSGLKQRYDLVQQGPGLHWFITELSSSERESFADFRSRIVANAVSFDPSKRTLSLVTVLNGDSAPSSLVASFGGPFLVDGRVRDLEYPRFGSAYVPSGSLARKAERIELVFKGRRLVLDFNRNLRHVEN
;
A
#
# COMPACT_ATOMS: atom_id res chain seq x y z
N MET A 1 23.83 -2.47 -14.22
CA MET A 1 22.73 -3.46 -14.24
C MET A 1 21.52 -2.86 -13.53
N MET A 2 20.42 -2.61 -14.25
CA MET A 2 19.25 -1.89 -13.70
C MET A 2 18.67 -2.58 -12.45
N GLN A 3 18.71 -3.91 -12.41
CA GLN A 3 18.18 -4.68 -11.27
C GLN A 3 18.94 -4.45 -9.97
N PHE A 4 20.25 -4.11 -10.01
CA PHE A 4 21.00 -3.78 -8.79
C PHE A 4 20.64 -2.39 -8.26
N GLY A 5 20.30 -1.45 -9.15
CA GLY A 5 19.80 -0.13 -8.74
C GLY A 5 18.39 -0.16 -8.14
N MET A 6 17.63 -1.23 -8.41
CA MET A 6 16.32 -1.49 -7.80
C MET A 6 16.40 -2.47 -6.61
N GLU A 7 17.59 -2.96 -6.26
CA GLU A 7 17.78 -4.04 -5.27
C GLU A 7 16.98 -5.33 -5.56
N ALA A 8 16.61 -5.54 -6.82
CA ALA A 8 15.92 -6.72 -7.33
C ALA A 8 16.94 -7.85 -7.58
N PHE A 9 17.31 -8.57 -6.53
CA PHE A 9 18.36 -9.60 -6.62
C PHE A 9 17.82 -10.98 -7.00
N THR A 10 16.67 -11.36 -6.43
CA THR A 10 16.15 -12.73 -6.49
C THR A 10 14.93 -12.90 -7.37
N ASN A 11 14.41 -11.82 -7.96
CA ASN A 11 13.22 -11.90 -8.79
C ASN A 11 13.47 -12.89 -9.95
N PRO A 12 12.49 -13.74 -10.29
CA PRO A 12 12.69 -14.82 -11.26
C PRO A 12 13.32 -14.42 -12.60
N PRO A 13 13.05 -13.23 -13.19
CA PRO A 13 13.66 -12.84 -14.46
C PRO A 13 15.15 -12.49 -14.38
N VAL A 14 15.70 -12.23 -13.18
CA VAL A 14 17.05 -11.65 -13.03
C VAL A 14 17.99 -12.47 -12.15
N ILE A 15 17.47 -13.40 -11.35
CA ILE A 15 18.24 -14.13 -10.34
C ILE A 15 19.44 -14.90 -10.90
N ASP A 16 19.31 -15.57 -12.05
CA ASP A 16 20.43 -16.30 -12.66
C ASP A 16 21.57 -15.34 -13.05
N ASN A 17 21.24 -14.15 -13.57
CA ASN A 17 22.22 -13.12 -13.90
C ASN A 17 22.85 -12.53 -12.64
N THR A 18 22.05 -12.27 -11.60
CA THR A 18 22.53 -11.78 -10.30
C THR A 18 23.55 -12.73 -9.70
N ILE A 19 23.19 -14.00 -9.47
CA ILE A 19 24.08 -14.97 -8.80
C ILE A 19 25.35 -15.21 -9.62
N ARG A 20 25.26 -15.30 -10.95
CA ARG A 20 26.44 -15.43 -11.82
C ARG A 20 27.38 -14.24 -11.69
N TYR A 21 26.85 -13.02 -11.65
CA TYR A 21 27.65 -11.80 -11.48
C TYR A 21 28.32 -11.75 -10.11
N LEU A 22 27.60 -12.08 -9.03
CA LEU A 22 28.15 -12.11 -7.68
C LEU A 22 29.30 -13.11 -7.55
N ALA A 23 29.13 -14.31 -8.10
CA ALA A 23 30.13 -15.37 -8.08
C ALA A 23 31.40 -14.98 -8.88
N ALA A 24 31.22 -14.46 -10.09
CA ALA A 24 32.34 -14.07 -10.96
C ALA A 24 33.20 -12.93 -10.39
N ASN A 25 32.62 -12.08 -9.54
CA ASN A 25 33.29 -10.92 -8.95
C ASN A 25 33.64 -11.11 -7.46
N GLY A 26 33.51 -12.32 -6.90
CA GLY A 26 33.85 -12.60 -5.50
C GLY A 26 33.05 -11.80 -4.47
N MET A 27 31.81 -11.39 -4.81
CA MET A 27 31.04 -10.42 -4.03
C MET A 27 30.36 -11.01 -2.79
N PHE A 28 30.39 -12.33 -2.61
CA PHE A 28 29.79 -12.99 -1.45
C PHE A 28 30.56 -12.81 -0.12
N SER A 29 31.67 -12.08 -0.13
CA SER A 29 32.35 -11.62 1.09
C SER A 29 31.67 -10.38 1.69
N ASN A 30 30.80 -9.71 0.93
CA ASN A 30 30.07 -8.53 1.38
C ASN A 30 28.89 -8.93 2.29
N ASN A 31 28.82 -8.36 3.50
CA ASN A 31 27.77 -8.64 4.50
C ASN A 31 26.32 -8.47 4.02
N PHE A 32 26.07 -7.68 2.97
CA PHE A 32 24.75 -7.55 2.36
C PHE A 32 24.44 -8.69 1.37
N LEU A 33 25.45 -9.19 0.68
CA LEU A 33 25.31 -10.17 -0.39
C LEU A 33 25.65 -11.61 0.05
N THR A 34 26.23 -11.78 1.24
CA THR A 34 26.65 -13.08 1.77
C THR A 34 25.50 -14.08 1.83
N ASP A 35 24.29 -13.65 2.16
CA ASP A 35 23.12 -14.55 2.28
C ASP A 35 22.72 -15.18 0.93
N PHE A 36 23.08 -14.54 -0.20
CA PHE A 36 22.87 -15.12 -1.52
C PHE A 36 23.78 -16.32 -1.82
N LYS A 37 24.79 -16.62 -0.98
CA LYS A 37 25.53 -17.90 -1.05
C LYS A 37 24.61 -19.10 -0.94
N LEU A 38 23.49 -18.98 -0.20
CA LEU A 38 22.51 -20.05 -0.06
C LEU A 38 21.88 -20.44 -1.41
N LEU A 39 21.90 -19.54 -2.39
CA LEU A 39 21.38 -19.73 -3.74
C LEU A 39 22.50 -20.09 -4.73
N ASP A 40 23.76 -20.06 -4.30
CA ASP A 40 24.95 -20.25 -5.13
C ASP A 40 25.31 -21.75 -5.29
N LEU A 41 24.36 -22.54 -5.78
CA LEU A 41 24.59 -23.97 -6.08
C LEU A 41 24.97 -24.17 -7.55
N TRP A 42 26.11 -24.82 -7.80
CA TRP A 42 26.63 -25.04 -9.16
C TRP A 42 25.59 -25.63 -10.14
N PRO A 43 24.82 -26.68 -9.81
CA PRO A 43 23.82 -27.20 -10.75
C PRO A 43 22.75 -26.16 -11.10
N LEU A 44 22.28 -25.39 -10.11
CA LEU A 44 21.23 -24.39 -10.34
C LEU A 44 21.72 -23.27 -11.27
N ARG A 45 22.99 -22.85 -11.14
CA ARG A 45 23.62 -21.85 -12.02
C ARG A 45 23.89 -22.39 -13.43
N ALA A 46 24.39 -23.62 -13.53
CA ALA A 46 24.78 -24.25 -14.79
C ALA A 46 23.56 -24.50 -15.69
N PHE A 47 22.41 -24.83 -15.10
CA PHE A 47 21.17 -25.15 -15.81
C PHE A 47 20.14 -24.00 -15.84
N GLY A 48 20.43 -22.84 -15.24
CA GLY A 48 19.51 -21.69 -15.23
C GLY A 48 18.21 -21.96 -14.46
N LEU A 49 18.30 -22.70 -13.35
CA LEU A 49 17.14 -23.17 -12.58
C LEU A 49 16.74 -22.22 -11.45
N LEU A 50 17.52 -21.16 -11.20
CA LEU A 50 17.28 -20.26 -10.07
C LEU A 50 15.98 -19.48 -10.22
N GLY A 51 15.56 -19.14 -11.45
CA GLY A 51 14.26 -18.52 -11.69
C GLY A 51 13.09 -19.41 -11.22
N THR A 52 13.18 -20.72 -11.40
CA THR A 52 12.16 -21.68 -10.91
C THR A 52 12.20 -21.80 -9.39
N VAL A 53 13.39 -21.86 -8.80
CA VAL A 53 13.57 -21.89 -7.35
C VAL A 53 12.99 -20.64 -6.70
N SER A 54 13.24 -19.46 -7.28
CA SER A 54 12.69 -18.19 -6.81
C SER A 54 11.15 -18.18 -6.85
N ARG A 55 10.51 -18.63 -7.94
CA ARG A 55 9.03 -18.70 -8.01
C ARG A 55 8.41 -19.60 -6.94
N VAL A 56 9.10 -20.67 -6.57
CA VAL A 56 8.64 -21.63 -5.56
C VAL A 56 8.85 -21.10 -4.15
N LEU A 57 10.07 -20.64 -3.85
CA LEU A 57 10.45 -20.23 -2.50
C LEU A 57 9.97 -18.83 -2.15
N LYS A 58 9.82 -17.95 -3.15
CA LYS A 58 9.49 -16.52 -3.03
C LYS A 58 10.39 -15.86 -1.97
N PRO A 59 11.68 -15.63 -2.28
CA PRO A 59 12.56 -14.94 -1.35
C PRO A 59 12.02 -13.56 -1.00
N ALA A 60 12.15 -13.13 0.27
CA ALA A 60 11.63 -11.83 0.70
C ALA A 60 12.20 -10.64 -0.10
N THR A 61 13.42 -10.77 -0.61
CA THR A 61 14.10 -9.81 -1.50
C THR A 61 13.40 -9.61 -2.85
N ASP A 62 12.44 -10.45 -3.23
CA ASP A 62 11.60 -10.20 -4.42
C ASP A 62 10.71 -8.96 -4.23
N GLY A 63 10.32 -8.67 -2.98
CA GLY A 63 9.40 -7.59 -2.61
C GLY A 63 9.98 -6.17 -2.73
N VAL A 64 11.30 -6.06 -2.93
CA VAL A 64 12.00 -4.77 -3.08
C VAL A 64 11.86 -4.21 -4.49
N ALA A 65 11.54 -5.06 -5.46
CA ALA A 65 11.46 -4.66 -6.86
C ALA A 65 10.43 -3.54 -7.08
N LEU A 66 10.90 -2.42 -7.64
CA LEU A 66 10.06 -1.29 -8.06
C LEU A 66 9.27 -1.67 -9.31
N GLU A 67 8.10 -2.26 -9.10
CA GLU A 67 7.19 -2.65 -10.17
C GLU A 67 6.13 -1.58 -10.46
N ARG A 68 5.35 -1.83 -11.51
CA ARG A 68 4.22 -1.00 -11.91
C ARG A 68 3.20 -0.90 -10.76
N ALA A 69 2.78 0.33 -10.46
CA ALA A 69 1.64 0.62 -9.59
C ALA A 69 0.51 1.30 -10.38
N ASN A 70 -0.73 0.95 -10.05
CA ASN A 70 -1.94 1.60 -10.54
C ASN A 70 -2.48 2.53 -9.47
N VAL A 71 -2.16 3.81 -9.58
CA VAL A 71 -2.54 4.78 -8.54
C VAL A 71 -3.89 5.38 -8.87
N TYR A 72 -4.84 5.20 -7.96
CA TYR A 72 -6.11 5.91 -7.97
C TYR A 72 -6.07 7.03 -6.94
N SER A 73 -6.41 8.24 -7.35
CA SER A 73 -6.44 9.42 -6.49
C SER A 73 -7.83 10.06 -6.56
N TYR A 74 -8.41 10.29 -5.40
CA TYR A 74 -9.68 10.99 -5.23
C TYR A 74 -9.44 12.24 -4.40
N ILE A 75 -9.74 13.40 -4.96
CA ILE A 75 -9.40 14.71 -4.36
C ILE A 75 -10.67 15.55 -4.31
N THR A 76 -10.92 16.14 -3.16
CA THR A 76 -12.00 17.12 -2.92
C THR A 76 -11.40 18.43 -2.41
N ALA A 77 -12.25 19.42 -2.12
CA ALA A 77 -11.82 20.66 -1.49
C ALA A 77 -11.32 20.46 -0.03
N HIS A 78 -11.67 19.36 0.63
CA HIS A 78 -11.43 19.17 2.07
C HIS A 78 -10.48 18.02 2.40
N TYR A 79 -10.34 17.04 1.51
CA TYR A 79 -9.48 15.88 1.71
C TYR A 79 -9.01 15.29 0.39
N SER A 80 -7.94 14.50 0.45
CA SER A 80 -7.54 13.60 -0.63
C SER A 80 -7.28 12.18 -0.13
N MET A 81 -7.51 11.21 -1.01
CA MET A 81 -7.26 9.80 -0.77
C MET A 81 -6.55 9.21 -1.98
N HIS A 82 -5.42 8.56 -1.74
CA HIS A 82 -4.56 7.98 -2.76
C HIS A 82 -4.33 6.51 -2.46
N ASN A 83 -4.42 5.66 -3.47
CA ASN A 83 -4.20 4.23 -3.32
C ASN A 83 -3.52 3.62 -4.55
N ALA A 84 -2.48 2.81 -4.33
CA ALA A 84 -1.93 1.88 -5.30
C ALA A 84 -2.82 0.61 -5.35
N GLN A 85 -3.79 0.62 -6.26
CA GLN A 85 -4.83 -0.39 -6.41
C GLN A 85 -4.23 -1.78 -6.63
N ALA A 86 -4.58 -2.71 -5.74
CA ALA A 86 -4.18 -4.12 -5.77
C ALA A 86 -2.68 -4.32 -6.08
N HIS A 87 -1.81 -3.45 -5.55
CA HIS A 87 -0.38 -3.54 -5.79
C HIS A 87 0.25 -4.71 -5.02
N GLN A 88 0.63 -5.76 -5.76
CA GLN A 88 1.31 -6.95 -5.27
C GLN A 88 0.68 -7.60 -4.00
N PRO A 89 -0.61 -7.95 -4.00
CA PRO A 89 -1.31 -8.38 -2.79
C PRO A 89 -0.66 -9.61 -2.14
N GLY A 90 -0.32 -9.51 -0.86
CA GLY A 90 0.27 -10.60 -0.07
C GLY A 90 1.73 -10.93 -0.38
N GLN A 91 2.37 -10.23 -1.32
CA GLN A 91 3.81 -10.34 -1.53
C GLN A 91 4.57 -9.68 -0.38
N TYR A 92 5.85 -10.02 -0.27
CA TYR A 92 6.76 -9.26 0.58
C TYR A 92 6.84 -7.83 0.10
N ALA A 93 7.09 -6.93 1.04
CA ALA A 93 7.24 -5.53 0.79
C ALA A 93 8.50 -5.01 1.47
N ASP A 94 8.80 -3.77 1.18
CA ASP A 94 9.90 -3.00 1.70
C ASP A 94 9.46 -1.54 1.83
N HIS A 95 10.04 -0.59 1.09
CA HIS A 95 9.79 0.86 1.27
C HIS A 95 8.39 1.36 0.83
N GLN A 96 7.47 0.49 0.40
CA GLN A 96 6.23 0.95 -0.22
C GLN A 96 5.21 1.44 0.82
N ALA A 97 4.63 2.61 0.55
CA ALA A 97 3.39 3.09 1.16
C ALA A 97 2.27 3.04 0.11
N VAL A 98 1.33 2.10 0.26
CA VAL A 98 0.32 1.82 -0.77
C VAL A 98 -0.89 2.75 -0.70
N SER A 99 -1.18 3.31 0.47
CA SER A 99 -2.31 4.23 0.66
C SER A 99 -1.89 5.47 1.45
N SER A 100 -2.57 6.58 1.18
CA SER A 100 -2.40 7.83 1.90
C SER A 100 -3.71 8.62 1.91
N ILE A 101 -4.18 8.95 3.11
CA ILE A 101 -5.36 9.78 3.34
C ILE A 101 -4.90 11.12 3.93
N ASN A 102 -5.19 12.22 3.25
CA ASN A 102 -4.80 13.55 3.69
C ASN A 102 -6.05 14.38 4.02
N LEU A 103 -6.15 14.83 5.27
CA LEU A 103 -7.28 15.63 5.77
C LEU A 103 -6.91 17.11 5.97
N ALA A 104 -5.61 17.40 6.04
CA ALA A 104 -5.03 18.72 6.08
C ALA A 104 -3.55 18.65 5.65
N ASN A 105 -2.90 19.79 5.48
CA ASN A 105 -1.47 19.85 5.15
C ASN A 105 -0.57 19.21 6.21
N ASP A 106 -1.04 19.14 7.46
CA ASP A 106 -0.33 18.59 8.62
C ASP A 106 -0.94 17.26 9.13
N LEU A 107 -1.92 16.70 8.41
CA LEU A 107 -2.62 15.49 8.84
C LEU A 107 -2.78 14.49 7.69
N SER A 108 -1.93 13.46 7.76
CA SER A 108 -2.04 12.24 6.96
C SER A 108 -2.36 11.04 7.85
N VAL A 109 -3.15 10.12 7.32
CA VAL A 109 -3.51 8.83 7.90
C VAL A 109 -3.19 7.75 6.89
N PHE A 110 -2.61 6.65 7.34
CA PHE A 110 -2.29 5.49 6.51
C PHE A 110 -2.25 4.23 7.39
N THR A 111 -2.32 3.06 6.75
CA THR A 111 -2.23 1.78 7.44
C THR A 111 -1.00 1.01 6.99
N THR A 112 -0.45 0.19 7.88
CA THR A 112 0.73 -0.64 7.60
C THR A 112 0.65 -2.00 8.30
N GLN A 113 1.36 -2.98 7.75
CA GLN A 113 1.70 -4.23 8.41
C GLN A 113 3.18 -4.14 8.84
N PRO A 114 3.47 -4.00 10.14
CA PRO A 114 4.84 -3.76 10.59
C PRO A 114 5.74 -5.00 10.43
N ALA A 115 7.04 -4.76 10.19
CA ALA A 115 8.06 -5.80 10.12
C ALA A 115 9.15 -5.62 11.18
N LYS A 116 9.92 -6.68 11.43
CA LYS A 116 11.11 -6.64 12.30
C LYS A 116 12.35 -6.96 11.50
N ILE A 117 13.32 -6.05 11.50
CA ILE A 117 14.69 -6.34 11.06
C ILE A 117 15.62 -6.08 12.26
N PRO A 118 16.11 -7.14 12.94
CA PRO A 118 17.13 -6.96 13.97
C PRO A 118 18.44 -6.46 13.35
N GLN A 119 19.14 -5.55 14.04
CA GLN A 119 20.54 -5.19 13.78
C GLN A 119 20.86 -4.43 12.48
N ARG A 120 19.86 -4.08 11.66
CA ARG A 120 20.03 -3.13 10.56
C ARG A 120 19.04 -1.97 10.70
N SER A 121 19.54 -0.74 10.60
CA SER A 121 18.70 0.38 10.15
C SER A 121 18.25 0.02 8.74
N GLY A 122 17.01 -0.44 8.60
CA GLY A 122 16.51 -0.97 7.35
C GLY A 122 14.99 -1.02 7.37
N HIS A 123 14.45 -1.08 6.18
CA HIS A 123 13.04 -1.27 5.93
C HIS A 123 12.84 -2.72 5.43
N PRO A 124 11.61 -3.27 5.53
CA PRO A 124 10.47 -2.68 6.22
C PRO A 124 10.67 -2.65 7.75
N GLY A 125 10.15 -1.62 8.39
CA GLY A 125 10.23 -1.41 9.84
C GLY A 125 8.85 -1.42 10.51
N TYR A 126 8.76 -0.80 11.69
CA TYR A 126 7.46 -0.67 12.36
C TYR A 126 6.52 0.28 11.61
N TRP A 127 6.99 1.46 11.20
CA TRP A 127 6.19 2.44 10.45
C TRP A 127 6.57 2.57 8.98
N ALA A 128 7.82 2.23 8.68
CA ALA A 128 8.41 2.55 7.41
C ALA A 128 8.29 1.34 6.50
N GLY A 129 7.33 1.40 5.57
CA GLY A 129 7.03 0.30 4.66
C GLY A 129 6.06 -0.75 5.23
N ASN A 130 5.74 -1.73 4.39
CA ASN A 130 4.97 -2.92 4.78
C ASN A 130 5.89 -4.13 4.87
N GLY A 131 5.68 -5.04 5.82
CA GLY A 131 6.30 -6.37 5.78
C GLY A 131 5.71 -7.24 4.67
N ARG A 132 4.39 -7.23 4.57
CA ARG A 132 3.61 -7.87 3.49
C ARG A 132 2.55 -6.92 2.99
N GLN A 133 2.42 -6.82 1.67
CA GLN A 133 1.45 -5.91 1.06
C GLN A 133 0.00 -6.33 1.36
N PRO A 134 -0.90 -5.38 1.62
CA PRO A 134 -2.33 -5.64 1.60
C PRO A 134 -2.83 -5.87 0.18
N TYR A 135 -3.99 -6.50 0.07
CA TYR A 135 -4.90 -6.22 -1.03
C TYR A 135 -5.61 -4.91 -0.72
N SER A 136 -5.16 -3.81 -1.35
CA SER A 136 -5.69 -2.47 -1.13
C SER A 136 -6.49 -1.99 -2.33
N VAL A 137 -7.77 -1.67 -2.14
CA VAL A 137 -8.65 -1.17 -3.20
C VAL A 137 -9.49 0.03 -2.77
N GLN A 138 -9.70 0.98 -3.69
CA GLN A 138 -10.40 2.24 -3.44
C GLN A 138 -11.48 2.49 -4.49
N GLU A 139 -12.61 3.02 -4.06
CA GLU A 139 -13.65 3.64 -4.89
C GLU A 139 -14.04 4.99 -4.27
N LYS A 140 -13.79 6.10 -4.98
CA LYS A 140 -14.02 7.48 -4.50
C LYS A 140 -13.48 7.70 -3.08
N ASN A 141 -14.37 7.93 -2.11
CA ASN A 141 -14.11 8.26 -0.71
C ASN A 141 -13.97 7.04 0.21
N VAL A 142 -13.95 5.82 -0.35
CA VAL A 142 -13.87 4.57 0.40
C VAL A 142 -12.63 3.78 -0.01
N LEU A 143 -11.84 3.39 0.98
CA LEU A 143 -10.67 2.53 0.85
C LEU A 143 -10.90 1.24 1.66
N MET A 144 -10.62 0.09 1.05
CA MET A 144 -10.70 -1.24 1.66
C MET A 144 -9.34 -1.90 1.57
N GLU A 145 -8.73 -2.18 2.72
CA GLU A 145 -7.41 -2.78 2.83
C GLU A 145 -7.52 -4.11 3.56
N LEU A 146 -7.16 -5.21 2.90
CA LEU A 146 -7.13 -6.54 3.48
C LEU A 146 -5.67 -6.98 3.62
N TYR A 147 -5.23 -7.20 4.85
CA TYR A 147 -3.89 -7.65 5.18
C TYR A 147 -3.90 -9.12 5.56
N GLN A 148 -2.83 -9.85 5.20
CA GLN A 148 -2.56 -11.20 5.71
C GLN A 148 -1.33 -11.14 6.63
N PRO A 149 -1.49 -10.70 7.90
CA PRO A 149 -0.37 -10.64 8.81
C PRO A 149 0.31 -12.01 8.91
N PRO A 150 1.64 -12.06 8.83
CA PRO A 150 2.39 -13.30 8.97
C PRO A 150 2.17 -13.98 10.33
N GLU A 151 1.99 -15.30 10.35
CA GLU A 151 2.06 -16.09 11.59
C GLU A 151 3.48 -16.67 11.82
N LYS A 152 4.23 -16.86 10.73
CA LYS A 152 5.59 -17.37 10.69
C LYS A 152 6.38 -16.68 9.56
N PRO A 153 7.71 -16.55 9.70
CA PRO A 153 8.56 -16.04 8.64
C PRO A 153 8.52 -16.98 7.43
N GLY A 154 8.58 -16.40 6.23
CA GLY A 154 8.80 -17.08 4.98
C GLY A 154 10.28 -17.14 4.60
N PHE A 155 10.56 -17.56 3.37
CA PHE A 155 11.93 -17.78 2.91
C PHE A 155 12.71 -16.47 2.81
N MET A 156 13.83 -16.39 3.53
CA MET A 156 14.66 -15.19 3.67
C MET A 156 13.92 -13.96 4.24
N GLU A 157 12.76 -14.16 4.90
CA GLU A 157 12.04 -13.10 5.60
C GLU A 157 12.70 -12.86 6.97
N PRO A 158 13.33 -11.68 7.20
CA PRO A 158 14.25 -11.47 8.31
C PRO A 158 13.60 -11.52 9.70
N MET A 159 12.28 -11.27 9.84
CA MET A 159 11.41 -11.59 10.98
C MET A 159 10.03 -10.94 10.82
N VAL A 160 9.01 -11.47 11.52
CA VAL A 160 7.60 -11.08 11.36
C VAL A 160 6.96 -10.54 12.65
N VAL A 161 6.14 -9.48 12.54
CA VAL A 161 5.24 -9.07 13.62
C VAL A 161 3.92 -9.81 13.48
N LYS A 162 3.67 -10.75 14.40
CA LYS A 162 2.55 -11.69 14.27
C LYS A 162 1.20 -11.02 14.52
N GLY A 163 0.26 -11.23 13.61
CA GLY A 163 -1.15 -10.91 13.82
C GLY A 163 -1.41 -9.45 14.17
N LEU A 164 -0.60 -8.52 13.64
CA LEU A 164 -0.67 -7.09 13.96
C LEU A 164 -0.69 -6.26 12.68
N THR A 165 -1.61 -5.31 12.63
CA THR A 165 -1.61 -4.19 11.69
C THR A 165 -2.03 -2.94 12.45
N HIS A 166 -1.67 -1.78 11.92
CA HIS A 166 -1.94 -0.53 12.59
C HIS A 166 -2.22 0.60 11.62
N VAL A 167 -2.73 1.68 12.20
CA VAL A 167 -3.04 2.93 11.53
C VAL A 167 -2.22 4.01 12.20
N TYR A 168 -1.53 4.81 11.39
CA TYR A 168 -1.01 6.09 11.84
C TYR A 168 -2.18 7.08 11.97
N PHE A 169 -2.63 7.33 13.20
CA PHE A 169 -3.81 8.14 13.53
C PHE A 169 -3.45 9.18 14.62
N PRO A 170 -2.75 10.27 14.28
CA PRO A 170 -2.21 11.20 15.27
C PRO A 170 -3.28 12.10 15.87
N VAL A 171 -3.81 11.72 17.05
CA VAL A 171 -4.94 12.38 17.73
C VAL A 171 -4.77 13.89 17.85
N GLN A 172 -3.56 14.36 18.13
CA GLN A 172 -3.25 15.79 18.30
C GLN A 172 -3.50 16.67 17.07
N HIS A 173 -3.57 16.10 15.87
CA HIS A 173 -3.78 16.84 14.63
C HIS A 173 -5.26 16.90 14.24
N PHE A 174 -6.13 16.18 14.95
CA PHE A 174 -7.57 16.27 14.79
C PHE A 174 -8.14 17.36 15.68
N ASP A 175 -9.24 17.98 15.25
CA ASP A 175 -10.00 18.91 16.08
C ASP A 175 -10.91 18.14 17.06
N GLU A 176 -11.35 16.94 16.64
CA GLU A 176 -12.18 16.04 17.42
C GLU A 176 -11.92 14.59 17.01
N VAL A 177 -11.80 13.71 18.00
CA VAL A 177 -11.69 12.26 17.82
C VAL A 177 -12.73 11.57 18.69
N ASP A 178 -13.49 10.65 18.12
CA ASP A 178 -14.43 9.81 18.85
C ASP A 178 -13.90 8.38 18.95
N GLU A 179 -13.54 8.01 20.19
CA GLU A 179 -12.98 6.72 20.57
C GLU A 179 -14.01 5.79 21.25
N SER A 180 -15.29 6.20 21.31
CA SER A 180 -16.33 5.46 22.05
C SER A 180 -16.57 4.04 21.53
N ARG A 181 -16.12 3.74 20.30
CA ARG A 181 -16.32 2.45 19.63
C ARG A 181 -15.05 1.68 19.28
N LEU A 182 -13.93 2.00 19.93
CA LEU A 182 -12.66 1.29 19.72
C LEU A 182 -12.79 -0.22 19.95
N ALA A 183 -13.56 -0.63 20.99
CA ALA A 183 -13.83 -2.04 21.28
C ALA A 183 -14.60 -2.77 20.16
N GLN A 184 -15.34 -2.05 19.31
CA GLN A 184 -16.01 -2.59 18.12
C GLN A 184 -15.19 -2.39 16.83
N GLY A 185 -13.93 -1.96 16.96
CA GLY A 185 -13.06 -1.73 15.82
C GLY A 185 -13.41 -0.46 15.05
N LEU A 186 -13.95 0.58 15.70
CA LEU A 186 -14.33 1.84 15.06
C LEU A 186 -13.67 3.04 15.74
N VAL A 187 -13.15 3.97 14.94
CA VAL A 187 -12.70 5.30 15.37
C VAL A 187 -13.16 6.34 14.36
N TYR A 188 -13.42 7.56 14.83
CA TYR A 188 -13.77 8.69 13.99
C TYR A 188 -12.85 9.87 14.28
N GLY A 189 -12.59 10.67 13.25
CA GLY A 189 -11.85 11.92 13.37
C GLY A 189 -12.48 13.02 12.54
N ARG A 190 -12.39 14.25 13.03
CA ARG A 190 -12.73 15.47 12.32
C ARG A 190 -11.56 16.44 12.32
N ARG A 191 -11.26 16.98 11.15
CA ARG A 191 -10.28 18.06 10.97
C ARG A 191 -10.87 19.10 10.02
N GLY A 192 -11.12 20.30 10.52
CA GLY A 192 -11.86 21.34 9.82
C GLY A 192 -13.20 20.80 9.32
N LYS A 193 -13.35 20.82 8.00
CA LYS A 193 -14.54 20.30 7.30
C LYS A 193 -14.43 18.82 6.90
N ALA A 194 -13.27 18.17 7.04
CA ALA A 194 -13.07 16.79 6.63
C ALA A 194 -13.36 15.81 7.78
N PHE A 195 -14.05 14.71 7.46
CA PHE A 195 -14.35 13.63 8.39
C PHE A 195 -13.73 12.33 7.91
N ILE A 196 -13.25 11.51 8.85
CA ILE A 196 -12.72 10.18 8.61
C ILE A 196 -13.37 9.18 9.58
N ALA A 197 -13.69 8.01 9.07
CA ALA A 197 -13.99 6.83 9.88
C ALA A 197 -13.05 5.71 9.48
N ILE A 198 -12.54 4.98 10.46
CA ILE A 198 -11.81 3.74 10.24
C ILE A 198 -12.54 2.63 10.96
N ARG A 199 -12.88 1.59 10.22
CA ARG A 199 -13.44 0.35 10.72
C ARG A 199 -12.45 -0.79 10.52
N SER A 200 -12.27 -1.63 11.53
CA SER A 200 -11.39 -2.79 11.49
C SER A 200 -12.13 -4.08 11.82
N ARG A 201 -11.49 -5.21 11.47
CA ARG A 201 -11.98 -6.55 11.84
C ARG A 201 -11.98 -6.77 13.35
N HIS A 202 -10.86 -6.45 13.97
CA HIS A 202 -10.62 -6.67 15.40
C HIS A 202 -10.76 -5.35 16.16
N PRO A 203 -10.94 -5.38 17.49
CA PRO A 203 -10.92 -4.18 18.32
C PRO A 203 -9.67 -3.34 18.08
N LEU A 204 -9.84 -2.02 18.11
CA LEU A 204 -8.77 -1.05 18.01
C LEU A 204 -8.32 -0.65 19.41
N ARG A 205 -7.03 -0.35 19.56
CA ARG A 205 -6.50 0.30 20.75
C ARG A 205 -5.37 1.23 20.37
N PHE A 206 -5.27 2.35 21.05
CA PHE A 206 -4.06 3.16 20.97
C PHE A 206 -2.97 2.49 21.79
N GLU A 207 -1.83 2.28 21.17
CA GLU A 207 -0.64 1.89 21.88
C GLU A 207 -0.04 3.10 22.61
N GLU A 208 0.45 2.85 23.83
CA GLU A 208 1.01 3.92 24.66
C GLU A 208 2.29 4.50 24.06
N PHE A 209 2.43 5.81 24.24
CA PHE A 209 3.63 6.54 23.89
C PHE A 209 4.81 6.02 24.72
N ARG A 210 5.81 5.44 24.05
CA ARG A 210 7.08 5.07 24.70
C ARG A 210 8.16 6.03 24.22
N LYS A 211 8.61 6.91 25.11
CA LYS A 211 9.82 7.72 24.91
C LYS A 211 11.00 6.72 24.89
N GLU A 212 11.72 6.63 23.78
CA GLU A 212 12.63 5.52 23.48
C GLU A 212 13.60 5.14 24.61
N GLU A 213 13.74 3.83 24.85
CA GLU A 213 14.94 3.21 25.41
C GLU A 213 15.52 2.19 24.40
N ASN A 214 16.73 2.47 23.91
CA ASN A 214 17.65 1.67 23.08
C ASN A 214 17.44 1.65 21.56
N ALA A 215 18.39 2.29 20.86
CA ALA A 215 18.54 2.45 19.40
C ALA A 215 18.94 1.16 18.62
N GLY A 216 18.61 -0.03 19.13
CA GLY A 216 19.07 -1.32 18.55
C GLY A 216 17.95 -2.26 18.09
N ASP A 217 16.68 -1.98 18.39
CA ASP A 217 15.54 -2.80 17.99
C ASP A 217 14.59 -1.94 17.15
N MET A 218 14.51 -2.22 15.85
CA MET A 218 13.67 -1.49 14.89
C MET A 218 12.16 -1.72 15.09
N LEU A 219 11.78 -2.62 16.02
CA LEU A 219 10.41 -2.70 16.54
C LEU A 219 10.11 -1.71 17.66
N LYS A 220 11.13 -1.06 18.20
CA LYS A 220 10.91 -0.06 19.24
C LYS A 220 10.27 1.15 18.60
N ARG A 221 9.15 1.52 19.18
CA ARG A 221 8.33 2.65 18.78
C ARG A 221 9.13 3.92 19.05
N SER A 222 9.79 4.43 18.02
CA SER A 222 10.35 5.77 18.07
C SER A 222 9.19 6.76 18.07
N ALA A 223 9.24 7.77 18.95
CA ALA A 223 8.42 8.95 18.72
C ALA A 223 8.78 9.48 17.32
N PRO A 224 7.79 9.76 16.45
CA PRO A 224 8.13 10.38 15.19
C PRO A 224 8.88 11.69 15.48
N SER A 225 9.86 12.00 14.63
CA SER A 225 10.68 13.22 14.74
C SER A 225 9.84 14.52 14.76
N SER A 226 8.54 14.41 14.47
CA SER A 226 7.52 15.46 14.42
C SER A 226 7.06 16.01 15.78
N GLY A 227 7.58 15.53 16.91
CA GLY A 227 7.25 16.10 18.22
C GLY A 227 5.81 15.84 18.66
N LEU A 228 5.21 14.71 18.25
CA LEU A 228 3.90 14.29 18.74
C LEU A 228 3.90 14.15 20.26
N LYS A 229 2.91 14.73 20.93
CA LYS A 229 2.70 14.69 22.39
C LYS A 229 1.52 13.84 22.81
N GLN A 230 0.67 13.44 21.86
CA GLN A 230 -0.49 12.59 22.09
C GLN A 230 -0.36 11.25 21.37
N ARG A 231 -1.30 10.35 21.63
CA ARG A 231 -1.38 9.02 21.02
C ARG A 231 -1.54 9.12 19.50
N TYR A 232 -0.94 8.17 18.78
CA TYR A 232 -0.95 8.15 17.31
C TYR A 232 -0.94 6.74 16.71
N ASP A 233 -0.52 5.73 17.46
CA ASP A 233 -0.37 4.35 17.01
C ASP A 233 -1.66 3.58 17.32
N LEU A 234 -2.54 3.44 16.34
CA LEU A 234 -3.82 2.76 16.50
C LEU A 234 -3.75 1.34 15.94
N VAL A 235 -3.70 0.36 16.83
CA VAL A 235 -3.41 -1.03 16.49
C VAL A 235 -4.67 -1.89 16.51
N GLN A 236 -4.76 -2.81 15.56
CA GLN A 236 -5.59 -4.01 15.69
C GLN A 236 -4.70 -5.27 15.78
N GLN A 237 -5.08 -6.20 16.65
CA GLN A 237 -4.36 -7.46 16.83
C GLN A 237 -5.34 -8.62 16.93
N GLY A 238 -5.05 -9.71 16.23
CA GLY A 238 -5.89 -10.90 16.24
C GLY A 238 -5.46 -11.96 15.22
N PRO A 239 -6.16 -13.10 15.16
CA PRO A 239 -5.85 -14.16 14.21
C PRO A 239 -6.42 -13.89 12.81
N GLY A 240 -5.78 -14.49 11.82
CA GLY A 240 -6.23 -14.51 10.42
C GLY A 240 -6.13 -13.14 9.73
N LEU A 241 -6.93 -12.98 8.66
CA LEU A 241 -6.92 -11.78 7.81
C LEU A 241 -7.36 -10.54 8.59
N HIS A 242 -6.59 -9.48 8.52
CA HIS A 242 -6.98 -8.17 9.05
C HIS A 242 -7.59 -7.36 7.93
N TRP A 243 -8.58 -6.52 8.24
CA TRP A 243 -9.05 -5.53 7.28
C TRP A 243 -9.26 -4.18 7.93
N PHE A 244 -9.11 -3.14 7.12
CA PHE A 244 -9.53 -1.78 7.40
C PHE A 244 -10.47 -1.30 6.30
N ILE A 245 -11.53 -0.62 6.68
CA ILE A 245 -12.35 0.21 5.81
C ILE A 245 -12.13 1.64 6.27
N THR A 246 -11.58 2.47 5.39
CA THR A 246 -11.48 3.92 5.61
C THR A 246 -12.52 4.61 4.76
N GLU A 247 -13.41 5.38 5.38
CA GLU A 247 -14.41 6.17 4.68
C GLU A 247 -14.28 7.65 5.04
N LEU A 248 -14.35 8.51 4.01
CA LEU A 248 -14.25 9.96 4.15
C LEU A 248 -15.56 10.67 3.83
N SER A 249 -15.78 11.79 4.51
CA SER A 249 -16.88 12.71 4.22
C SER A 249 -16.48 14.15 4.54
N SER A 250 -17.42 15.08 4.42
CA SER A 250 -17.20 16.47 4.82
C SER A 250 -18.45 17.13 5.34
N SER A 251 -18.26 18.27 6.03
CA SER A 251 -19.36 19.10 6.54
C SER A 251 -20.26 19.69 5.46
N GLU A 252 -19.85 19.64 4.18
CA GLU A 252 -20.70 20.06 3.04
C GLU A 252 -21.73 18.99 2.66
N ARG A 253 -21.51 17.75 3.09
CA ARG A 253 -22.40 16.62 2.80
C ARG A 253 -23.31 16.28 3.96
N GLU A 254 -22.77 16.25 5.18
CA GLU A 254 -23.47 15.80 6.38
C GLU A 254 -22.83 16.40 7.63
N SER A 255 -23.48 16.33 8.80
CA SER A 255 -22.83 16.70 10.05
C SER A 255 -21.90 15.57 10.54
N PHE A 256 -20.97 15.87 11.45
CA PHE A 256 -20.11 14.84 12.04
C PHE A 256 -20.91 13.79 12.85
N ALA A 257 -22.05 14.19 13.43
CA ALA A 257 -22.95 13.26 14.12
C ALA A 257 -23.69 12.33 13.14
N ASP A 258 -24.16 12.88 12.01
CA ASP A 258 -24.83 12.10 10.96
C ASP A 258 -23.85 11.14 10.30
N PHE A 259 -22.62 11.60 10.03
CA PHE A 259 -21.53 10.77 9.52
C PHE A 259 -21.30 9.54 10.41
N ARG A 260 -21.12 9.75 11.72
CA ARG A 260 -20.95 8.64 12.68
C ARG A 260 -22.13 7.68 12.67
N SER A 261 -23.35 8.22 12.66
CA SER A 261 -24.59 7.42 12.63
C SER A 261 -24.68 6.58 11.36
N ARG A 262 -24.32 7.15 10.21
CA ARG A 262 -24.32 6.49 8.90
C ARG A 262 -23.28 5.38 8.83
N ILE A 263 -22.06 5.61 9.30
CA ILE A 263 -20.99 4.58 9.31
C ILE A 263 -21.40 3.36 10.15
N VAL A 264 -22.08 3.56 11.27
CA VAL A 264 -22.60 2.45 12.09
C VAL A 264 -23.72 1.70 11.38
N ALA A 265 -24.58 2.43 10.63
CA ALA A 265 -25.70 1.84 9.89
C ALA A 265 -25.25 1.09 8.61
N ASN A 266 -24.08 1.40 8.05
CA ASN A 266 -23.55 0.73 6.87
C ASN A 266 -23.37 -0.77 7.10
N ALA A 267 -24.00 -1.58 6.23
CA ALA A 267 -23.88 -3.03 6.27
C ALA A 267 -22.47 -3.46 5.88
N VAL A 268 -21.80 -4.19 6.76
CA VAL A 268 -20.47 -4.78 6.52
C VAL A 268 -20.51 -6.26 6.83
N SER A 269 -19.98 -7.07 5.94
CA SER A 269 -19.81 -8.50 6.15
C SER A 269 -18.43 -8.95 5.68
N PHE A 270 -17.87 -9.94 6.37
CA PHE A 270 -16.60 -10.53 6.02
C PHE A 270 -16.74 -12.05 6.03
N ASP A 271 -16.37 -12.69 4.92
CA ASP A 271 -16.29 -14.14 4.79
C ASP A 271 -14.82 -14.56 4.86
N PRO A 272 -14.36 -15.13 6.00
CA PRO A 272 -12.97 -15.56 6.16
C PRO A 272 -12.57 -16.69 5.20
N SER A 273 -13.51 -17.55 4.80
CA SER A 273 -13.22 -18.69 3.93
C SER A 273 -12.92 -18.23 2.50
N LYS A 274 -13.65 -17.21 2.04
CA LYS A 274 -13.45 -16.61 0.71
C LYS A 274 -12.46 -15.45 0.73
N ARG A 275 -12.08 -14.96 1.93
CA ARG A 275 -11.28 -13.75 2.13
C ARG A 275 -11.92 -12.54 1.44
N THR A 276 -13.24 -12.42 1.59
CA THR A 276 -14.06 -11.41 0.91
C THR A 276 -14.68 -10.47 1.94
N LEU A 277 -14.44 -9.18 1.76
CA LEU A 277 -15.04 -8.10 2.52
C LEU A 277 -16.09 -7.39 1.67
N SER A 278 -17.28 -7.22 2.20
CA SER A 278 -18.39 -6.52 1.55
C SER A 278 -18.84 -5.34 2.39
N LEU A 279 -19.12 -4.21 1.73
CA LEU A 279 -19.60 -2.98 2.34
C LEU A 279 -20.73 -2.40 1.49
N VAL A 280 -21.82 -1.97 2.12
CA VAL A 280 -22.83 -1.12 1.50
C VAL A 280 -22.73 0.27 2.12
N THR A 281 -22.43 1.28 1.30
CA THR A 281 -22.25 2.67 1.74
C THR A 281 -22.60 3.65 0.63
N VAL A 282 -22.74 4.94 0.96
CA VAL A 282 -23.02 5.99 -0.02
C VAL A 282 -21.72 6.67 -0.45
N LEU A 283 -21.27 6.38 -1.67
CA LEU A 283 -20.08 6.99 -2.24
C LEU A 283 -20.26 8.51 -2.41
N ASN A 284 -19.16 9.26 -2.40
CA ASN A 284 -19.20 10.72 -2.51
C ASN A 284 -19.75 11.16 -3.88
N GLY A 285 -20.66 12.13 -3.85
CA GLY A 285 -21.41 12.59 -5.02
C GLY A 285 -22.63 11.73 -5.39
N ASP A 286 -22.84 10.59 -4.75
CA ASP A 286 -23.99 9.71 -5.00
C ASP A 286 -25.04 9.86 -3.90
N SER A 287 -26.32 9.64 -4.26
CA SER A 287 -27.46 9.68 -3.33
C SER A 287 -27.93 8.28 -2.92
N ALA A 288 -27.67 7.27 -3.75
CA ALA A 288 -28.01 5.88 -3.49
C ALA A 288 -26.79 5.13 -2.92
N PRO A 289 -26.98 4.15 -2.02
CA PRO A 289 -25.91 3.28 -1.58
C PRO A 289 -25.36 2.42 -2.73
N SER A 290 -24.05 2.22 -2.75
CA SER A 290 -23.35 1.26 -3.59
C SER A 290 -22.86 0.08 -2.76
N SER A 291 -22.78 -1.08 -3.40
CA SER A 291 -22.19 -2.31 -2.86
C SER A 291 -20.75 -2.45 -3.33
N LEU A 292 -19.80 -2.48 -2.39
CA LEU A 292 -18.38 -2.69 -2.64
C LEU A 292 -17.97 -4.08 -2.14
N VAL A 293 -17.30 -4.86 -2.98
CA VAL A 293 -16.84 -6.21 -2.63
C VAL A 293 -15.36 -6.37 -2.99
N ALA A 294 -14.53 -6.60 -1.98
CA ALA A 294 -13.09 -6.79 -2.10
C ALA A 294 -12.72 -8.22 -1.68
N SER A 295 -12.26 -9.02 -2.64
CA SER A 295 -11.73 -10.37 -2.39
C SER A 295 -10.20 -10.35 -2.45
N PHE A 296 -9.53 -10.85 -1.40
CA PHE A 296 -8.06 -10.80 -1.34
C PHE A 296 -7.39 -11.50 -2.54
N GLY A 297 -6.70 -10.72 -3.38
CA GLY A 297 -6.06 -11.20 -4.61
C GLY A 297 -7.05 -11.58 -5.74
N GLY A 298 -8.33 -11.29 -5.55
CA GLY A 298 -9.40 -11.47 -6.52
C GLY A 298 -9.88 -10.14 -7.13
N PRO A 299 -11.05 -10.13 -7.78
CA PRO A 299 -11.61 -8.90 -8.33
C PRO A 299 -12.11 -7.95 -7.23
N PHE A 300 -12.10 -6.65 -7.55
CA PHE A 300 -12.84 -5.63 -6.83
C PHE A 300 -14.15 -5.35 -7.57
N LEU A 301 -15.29 -5.48 -6.90
CA LEU A 301 -16.61 -5.22 -7.50
C LEU A 301 -17.25 -3.99 -6.89
N VAL A 302 -17.89 -3.20 -7.75
CA VAL A 302 -18.78 -2.09 -7.39
C VAL A 302 -20.12 -2.33 -8.06
N ASP A 303 -21.17 -2.46 -7.26
CA ASP A 303 -22.53 -2.77 -7.73
C ASP A 303 -22.58 -4.02 -8.62
N GLY A 304 -21.82 -5.05 -8.21
CA GLY A 304 -21.71 -6.32 -8.91
C GLY A 304 -20.85 -6.30 -10.18
N ARG A 305 -20.28 -5.14 -10.55
CA ARG A 305 -19.42 -4.99 -11.73
C ARG A 305 -17.95 -5.00 -11.33
N VAL A 306 -17.15 -5.82 -12.00
CA VAL A 306 -15.69 -5.84 -11.80
C VAL A 306 -15.11 -4.50 -12.23
N ARG A 307 -14.32 -3.88 -11.35
CA ARG A 307 -13.55 -2.68 -11.66
C ARG A 307 -12.24 -3.06 -12.30
N ASP A 308 -11.96 -2.43 -13.44
CA ASP A 308 -10.64 -2.48 -14.03
C ASP A 308 -9.68 -1.61 -13.20
N LEU A 309 -8.66 -2.25 -12.66
CA LEU A 309 -7.62 -1.60 -11.86
C LEU A 309 -6.40 -1.25 -12.72
N GLU A 310 -6.40 -1.57 -14.02
CA GLU A 310 -5.33 -1.25 -14.95
C GLU A 310 -5.58 0.07 -15.68
N TYR A 311 -4.87 1.10 -15.27
CA TYR A 311 -5.07 2.44 -15.83
C TYR A 311 -4.12 2.72 -17.01
N PRO A 312 -4.52 3.64 -17.93
CA PRO A 312 -3.58 4.30 -18.84
C PRO A 312 -2.48 5.04 -18.06
N ARG A 313 -1.44 5.52 -18.75
CA ARG A 313 -0.27 6.12 -18.10
C ARG A 313 -0.63 7.38 -17.31
N PHE A 314 -1.36 8.30 -17.93
CA PHE A 314 -2.00 9.44 -17.29
C PHE A 314 -3.05 10.04 -18.24
N GLY A 315 -4.06 10.70 -17.65
CA GLY A 315 -4.98 11.57 -18.37
C GLY A 315 -4.34 12.91 -18.68
N SER A 316 -4.60 13.48 -19.85
CA SER A 316 -4.10 14.81 -20.21
C SER A 316 -5.01 15.48 -21.21
N ALA A 317 -5.37 16.74 -20.95
CA ALA A 317 -6.15 17.57 -21.88
C ALA A 317 -5.38 17.87 -23.18
N TYR A 318 -4.07 17.66 -23.20
CA TYR A 318 -3.25 17.82 -24.40
C TYR A 318 -3.21 16.56 -25.25
N VAL A 319 -3.67 15.41 -24.76
CA VAL A 319 -3.72 14.19 -25.58
C VAL A 319 -5.09 14.13 -26.27
N PRO A 320 -5.18 13.98 -27.61
CA PRO A 320 -6.48 13.97 -28.31
C PRO A 320 -7.46 12.91 -27.81
N SER A 321 -6.99 11.72 -27.43
CA SER A 321 -7.80 10.66 -26.81
C SER A 321 -8.13 10.90 -25.34
N GLY A 322 -7.72 12.03 -24.76
CA GLY A 322 -7.88 12.38 -23.35
C GLY A 322 -6.95 11.63 -22.38
N SER A 323 -6.34 10.53 -22.81
CA SER A 323 -5.41 9.75 -22.01
C SER A 323 -4.33 9.10 -22.84
N LEU A 324 -3.16 8.90 -22.22
CA LEU A 324 -2.02 8.28 -22.87
C LEU A 324 -1.92 6.79 -22.49
N ALA A 325 -1.88 5.92 -23.49
CA ALA A 325 -1.62 4.49 -23.27
C ALA A 325 -0.26 4.25 -22.62
N ARG A 326 -0.16 3.17 -21.83
CA ARG A 326 1.14 2.77 -21.25
C ARG A 326 2.07 2.25 -22.32
N LYS A 327 3.36 2.59 -22.20
CA LYS A 327 4.41 2.25 -23.18
C LYS A 327 4.00 2.59 -24.61
N ALA A 328 3.29 3.71 -24.80
CA ALA A 328 2.90 4.18 -26.11
C ALA A 328 4.15 4.38 -26.98
N GLU A 329 4.20 3.68 -28.11
CA GLU A 329 5.27 3.82 -29.10
C GLU A 329 5.27 5.21 -29.73
N ARG A 330 4.07 5.82 -29.81
CA ARG A 330 3.83 7.16 -30.33
C ARG A 330 2.98 7.95 -29.34
N ILE A 331 3.43 9.16 -29.00
CA ILE A 331 2.72 10.13 -28.16
C ILE A 331 2.37 11.33 -29.02
N GLU A 332 1.13 11.77 -28.94
CA GLU A 332 0.64 12.96 -29.63
C GLU A 332 0.06 13.94 -28.63
N LEU A 333 0.55 15.17 -28.66
CA LEU A 333 0.11 16.27 -27.81
C LEU A 333 -0.36 17.43 -28.69
N VAL A 334 -1.53 17.98 -28.40
CA VAL A 334 -2.14 19.10 -29.12
C VAL A 334 -2.44 20.23 -28.14
N PHE A 335 -2.00 21.44 -28.47
CA PHE A 335 -2.29 22.64 -27.69
C PHE A 335 -2.33 23.88 -28.57
N LYS A 336 -3.46 24.61 -28.52
CA LYS A 336 -3.65 25.88 -29.25
C LYS A 336 -3.28 25.79 -30.74
N GLY A 337 -3.78 24.78 -31.43
CA GLY A 337 -3.53 24.55 -32.87
C GLY A 337 -2.20 23.87 -33.18
N ARG A 338 -1.24 23.86 -32.26
CA ARG A 338 0.06 23.18 -32.44
C ARG A 338 -0.01 21.73 -32.03
N ARG A 339 0.79 20.89 -32.69
CA ARG A 339 0.87 19.45 -32.43
C ARG A 339 2.31 19.01 -32.27
N LEU A 340 2.60 18.26 -31.22
CA LEU A 340 3.86 17.58 -30.95
C LEU A 340 3.66 16.08 -31.07
N VAL A 341 4.44 15.45 -31.95
CA VAL A 341 4.48 14.00 -32.12
C VAL A 341 5.84 13.49 -31.65
N LEU A 342 5.83 12.56 -30.71
CA LEU A 342 6.99 11.80 -30.25
C LEU A 342 6.81 10.35 -30.72
N ASP A 343 7.70 9.85 -31.58
CA ASP A 343 7.71 8.46 -32.04
C ASP A 343 8.98 7.80 -31.51
N PHE A 344 8.83 6.95 -30.49
CA PHE A 344 9.95 6.31 -29.81
C PHE A 344 10.53 5.14 -30.63
N ASN A 345 9.73 4.52 -31.49
CA ASN A 345 10.21 3.45 -32.37
C ASN A 345 11.14 4.00 -33.46
N ARG A 346 10.81 5.19 -33.98
CA ARG A 346 11.64 5.88 -34.99
C ARG A 346 12.63 6.87 -34.38
N ASN A 347 12.58 7.07 -33.07
CA ASN A 347 13.33 8.09 -32.34
C ASN A 347 13.14 9.50 -32.93
N LEU A 348 11.89 9.85 -33.28
CA LEU A 348 11.53 11.11 -33.93
C LEU A 348 10.76 12.04 -32.99
N ARG A 349 11.04 13.33 -33.13
CA ARG A 349 10.27 14.43 -32.54
C ARG A 349 9.87 15.39 -33.64
N HIS A 350 8.56 15.53 -33.88
CA HIS A 350 8.00 16.41 -34.91
C HIS A 350 7.06 17.44 -34.29
N VAL A 351 7.16 18.69 -34.73
CA VAL A 351 6.28 19.79 -34.30
C VAL A 351 5.56 20.33 -35.53
N GLU A 352 4.24 20.27 -35.52
CA GLU A 352 3.33 20.81 -36.53
C GLU A 352 2.71 22.10 -35.97
N ASN A 353 2.67 23.14 -36.81
CA ASN A 353 2.13 24.45 -36.46
C ASN A 353 0.64 24.55 -36.75
#